data_AF-A0AAV5VR77-F1
#
_entry.id   AF-A0AAV5VR77-F1
#
_cell.length_a   1.000
_cell.length_b   1.000
_cell.length_c   1.000
_cell.angle_alpha   90.00
_cell.angle_beta   90.00
_cell.angle_gamma   90.00
#
_symmetry.space_group_name_H-M   'P 1'
#
loop_
_entity.id
_entity.type
_entity.pdbx_description
1 polymer ?
#
loop_
_entity_poly.entity_id
_entity_poly.type
_entity_poly.pdbx_seq_one_letter_code
_entity_poly.pdbx_strand_id
1 'polypeptide(L)'
;SASDPLMFTADVIVDAVLGYYCSIMGSFAIERYVATRLWRWYERASPATILVLIAAESVMTIPTVIGSTMCTAGLVVYVVLRINLSVYQATCRSAFLRTYSVNERLWEGIAKGARLGGYSVSKTFQVRENVTVM
;
A
#
# COMPACT_ATOMS: atom_id res chain seq x y z
N SER A 1 -3.96 33.68 2.58
CA SER A 1 -4.68 32.74 1.70
C SER A 1 -5.99 32.21 2.31
N ALA A 2 -6.22 32.30 3.63
CA ALA A 2 -7.43 31.78 4.28
C ALA A 2 -8.77 32.48 3.92
N SER A 3 -8.73 33.55 3.12
CA SER A 3 -9.92 34.32 2.70
C SER A 3 -10.64 33.73 1.49
N ASP A 4 -10.04 32.76 0.78
CA ASP A 4 -10.67 32.05 -0.32
C ASP A 4 -10.74 30.54 0.00
N PRO A 5 -11.89 30.04 0.49
CA PRO A 5 -12.05 28.63 0.83
C PRO A 5 -11.92 27.72 -0.41
N LEU A 6 -12.25 28.22 -1.61
CA LEU A 6 -12.13 27.44 -2.84
C LEU A 6 -10.66 27.20 -3.18
N MET A 7 -9.83 28.25 -3.10
CA MET A 7 -8.39 28.14 -3.35
C MET A 7 -7.71 27.22 -2.32
N PHE A 8 -8.10 27.35 -1.04
CA PHE A 8 -7.59 26.46 0.02
C PHE A 8 -7.90 24.99 -0.26
N THR A 9 -9.16 24.67 -0.60
CA THR A 9 -9.55 23.29 -0.90
C THR A 9 -8.85 22.76 -2.15
N ALA A 10 -8.67 23.59 -3.18
CA ALA A 10 -7.95 23.20 -4.40
C ALA A 10 -6.48 22.81 -4.09
N ASP A 11 -5.77 23.63 -3.30
CA ASP A 11 -4.39 23.35 -2.91
C ASP A 11 -4.28 22.05 -2.10
N VAL A 12 -5.18 21.85 -1.14
CA VAL A 12 -5.22 20.62 -0.33
C VAL A 12 -5.47 19.38 -1.21
N ILE A 13 -6.40 19.46 -2.17
CA ILE A 13 -6.71 18.35 -3.08
C ILE A 13 -5.50 18.02 -3.95
N VAL A 14 -4.84 19.02 -4.53
CA VAL A 14 -3.67 18.82 -5.40
C VAL A 14 -2.54 18.13 -4.62
N ASP A 15 -2.21 18.63 -3.44
CA ASP A 15 -1.16 18.04 -2.61
C ASP A 15 -1.56 16.65 -2.10
N ALA A 16 -2.82 16.44 -1.74
CA ALA A 16 -3.33 15.14 -1.30
C ALA A 16 -3.27 14.10 -2.42
N VAL A 17 -3.66 14.46 -3.64
CA VAL A 17 -3.60 13.57 -4.81
C VAL A 17 -2.15 13.21 -5.13
N LEU A 18 -1.24 14.18 -5.12
CA LEU A 18 0.18 13.92 -5.36
C LEU A 18 0.76 12.96 -4.31
N GLY A 19 0.45 13.19 -3.03
CA GLY A 19 0.92 12.31 -1.97
C GLY A 19 0.29 10.92 -2.02
N TYR A 20 -0.98 10.80 -2.45
CA TYR A 20 -1.65 9.51 -2.68
C TYR A 20 -0.94 8.69 -3.77
N TYR A 21 -0.62 9.30 -4.91
CA TYR A 21 0.13 8.59 -5.96
C TYR A 21 1.54 8.17 -5.51
N CYS A 22 2.14 8.90 -4.57
CA CYS A 22 3.42 8.51 -3.99
C CYS A 22 3.29 7.30 -3.05
N SER A 23 2.14 7.10 -2.42
CA SER A 23 1.88 6.08 -1.40
C SER A 23 1.14 4.85 -1.91
N ILE A 24 0.54 4.89 -3.09
CA ILE A 24 -0.23 3.78 -3.67
C ILE A 24 0.56 2.47 -3.76
N MET A 25 1.88 2.54 -4.01
CA MET A 25 2.75 1.36 -3.99
C MET A 25 2.79 0.68 -2.61
N GLY A 26 2.69 1.47 -1.54
CA GLY A 26 2.59 0.98 -0.17
C GLY A 26 1.27 0.25 0.08
N SER A 27 0.16 0.76 -0.45
CA SER A 27 -1.14 0.07 -0.37
C SER A 27 -1.07 -1.32 -1.00
N PHE A 28 -0.59 -1.39 -2.25
CA PHE A 28 -0.37 -2.66 -2.94
C PHE A 28 0.58 -3.58 -2.18
N ALA A 29 1.67 -3.07 -1.61
CA ALA A 29 2.58 -3.87 -0.81
C ALA A 29 1.89 -4.50 0.40
N ILE A 30 1.05 -3.74 1.14
CA ILE A 30 0.29 -4.23 2.29
C ILE A 30 -0.70 -5.31 1.86
N GLU A 31 -1.50 -5.05 0.83
CA GLU A 31 -2.49 -6.00 0.32
C GLU A 31 -1.85 -7.33 -0.06
N ARG A 32 -0.76 -7.27 -0.82
CA ARG A 32 -0.05 -8.47 -1.30
C ARG A 32 0.65 -9.18 -0.16
N TYR A 33 1.18 -8.45 0.82
CA TYR A 33 1.75 -9.04 2.02
C TYR A 33 0.69 -9.80 2.83
N VAL A 34 -0.47 -9.17 3.05
CA VAL A 34 -1.61 -9.77 3.76
C VAL A 34 -2.12 -10.99 3.00
N ALA A 35 -2.30 -10.89 1.69
CA ALA A 35 -2.69 -11.99 0.80
C ALA A 35 -1.73 -13.19 0.93
N THR A 36 -0.41 -12.96 0.91
CA THR A 36 0.59 -14.02 1.04
C THR A 36 0.57 -14.68 2.42
N ARG A 37 0.37 -13.91 3.51
CA ARG A 37 0.39 -14.42 4.89
C ARG A 37 -0.93 -15.06 5.31
N LEU A 38 -2.05 -14.44 4.97
CA LEU A 38 -3.41 -14.81 5.35
C LEU A 38 -4.17 -15.41 4.15
N TRP A 39 -3.49 -16.20 3.32
CA TRP A 39 -4.07 -16.82 2.10
C TRP A 39 -5.38 -17.59 2.37
N ARG A 40 -5.52 -18.25 3.53
CA ARG A 40 -6.75 -18.98 3.91
C ARG A 40 -7.98 -18.08 4.04
N TRP A 41 -7.76 -16.84 4.46
CA TRP A 41 -8.84 -15.86 4.56
C TRP A 41 -9.30 -15.42 3.17
N TYR A 42 -8.36 -15.26 2.24
CA TYR A 42 -8.66 -14.93 0.85
C TYR A 42 -9.43 -16.05 0.16
N GLU A 43 -9.03 -17.31 0.40
CA GLU A 43 -9.70 -18.51 -0.14
C GLU A 43 -11.18 -18.61 0.25
N ARG A 44 -11.55 -18.09 1.43
CA ARG A 44 -12.93 -18.14 1.91
C ARG A 44 -13.83 -17.04 1.33
N ALA A 45 -13.31 -16.22 0.41
CA ALA A 45 -14.01 -15.06 -0.15
C ALA A 45 -14.69 -14.22 0.95
N SER A 46 -14.01 -14.06 2.09
CA SER A 46 -14.60 -13.45 3.27
C SER A 46 -14.93 -11.98 2.98
N PRO A 47 -16.07 -11.44 3.48
CA PRO A 47 -16.37 -10.00 3.37
C PRO A 47 -15.29 -9.13 4.02
N ALA A 48 -14.46 -9.71 4.90
CA ALA A 48 -13.31 -9.02 5.46
C ALA A 48 -12.27 -8.59 4.40
N THR A 49 -12.28 -9.12 3.16
CA THR A 49 -11.44 -8.62 2.05
C THR A 49 -11.63 -7.14 1.78
N ILE A 50 -12.88 -6.69 1.77
CA ILE A 50 -13.20 -5.27 1.59
C ILE A 50 -12.65 -4.45 2.76
N LEU A 51 -12.69 -4.97 3.99
CA LEU A 51 -12.15 -4.28 5.16
C LEU A 51 -10.64 -4.14 5.11
N VAL A 52 -9.91 -5.15 4.61
CA VAL A 52 -8.45 -5.06 4.45
C VAL A 52 -8.08 -4.03 3.38
N LEU A 53 -8.81 -3.97 2.27
CA LEU A 53 -8.63 -2.95 1.23
C LEU A 53 -8.88 -1.54 1.79
N ILE A 54 -10.02 -1.34 2.46
CA ILE A 54 -10.34 -0.04 3.09
C ILE A 54 -9.27 0.33 4.12
N ALA A 55 -8.81 -0.62 4.93
CA ALA A 55 -7.77 -0.36 5.93
C ALA A 55 -6.43 0.02 5.28
N ALA A 56 -5.99 -0.70 4.24
CA ALA A 56 -4.76 -0.40 3.52
C ALA A 56 -4.82 0.99 2.86
N GLU A 57 -5.90 1.29 2.15
CA GLU A 57 -6.13 2.59 1.52
C GLU A 57 -6.23 3.73 2.55
N SER A 58 -6.88 3.49 3.69
CA SER A 58 -7.03 4.49 4.76
C SER A 58 -5.69 4.83 5.42
N VAL A 59 -4.84 3.82 5.65
CA VAL A 59 -3.49 4.00 6.22
C VAL A 59 -2.61 4.86 5.31
N MET A 60 -2.84 4.83 4.00
CA MET A 60 -2.10 5.62 3.02
C MET A 60 -2.72 7.01 2.83
N THR A 61 -4.05 7.10 2.74
CA THR A 61 -4.78 8.33 2.36
C THR A 61 -4.90 9.33 3.50
N ILE A 62 -5.23 8.86 4.71
CA ILE A 62 -5.49 9.75 5.86
C ILE A 62 -4.25 10.61 6.21
N PRO A 63 -3.03 10.03 6.34
CA PRO A 63 -1.86 10.84 6.65
C PRO A 63 -1.54 11.87 5.57
N THR A 64 -1.79 11.55 4.30
CA THR A 64 -1.57 12.47 3.20
C THR A 64 -2.53 13.66 3.26
N VAL A 65 -3.83 13.42 3.45
CA VAL A 65 -4.83 14.50 3.55
C VAL A 65 -4.55 15.40 4.76
N ILE A 66 -4.22 14.80 5.91
CA ILE A 66 -3.84 15.55 7.13
C ILE A 66 -2.58 16.38 6.86
N GLY A 67 -1.53 15.78 6.28
CA GLY A 67 -0.28 16.44 5.97
C GLY A 67 -0.45 17.64 5.02
N SER A 68 -1.22 17.46 3.94
CA SER A 68 -1.55 18.54 3.00
C SER A 68 -2.32 19.66 3.70
N THR A 69 -3.35 19.32 4.48
CA THR A 69 -4.15 20.31 5.22
C THR A 69 -3.30 21.13 6.19
N MET A 70 -2.42 20.47 6.96
CA MET A 70 -1.54 21.14 7.91
C MET A 70 -0.53 22.06 7.21
N CYS A 71 -0.04 21.67 6.04
CA CYS A 71 0.87 22.48 5.24
C CYS A 71 0.18 23.71 4.64
N THR A 72 -1.01 23.55 4.03
CA THR A 72 -1.78 24.67 3.47
C THR A 72 -2.26 25.63 4.57
N ALA A 73 -2.55 25.13 5.77
CA ALA A 73 -2.87 25.93 6.94
C ALA A 73 -1.66 26.66 7.56
N GLY A 74 -0.44 26.43 7.05
CA GLY A 74 0.78 27.04 7.56
C GLY A 74 1.25 26.48 8.91
N LEU A 75 0.68 25.35 9.37
CA LEU A 75 1.07 24.68 10.62
C LEU A 75 2.37 23.90 10.47
N VAL A 76 2.70 23.47 9.24
CA VAL A 76 3.91 22.72 8.91
C VAL A 76 4.62 23.41 7.75
N VAL A 77 5.94 23.52 7.85
CA VAL A 77 6.77 24.07 6.77
C VAL A 77 6.78 23.12 5.59
N TYR A 78 6.57 23.64 4.38
CA TYR A 78 6.51 22.86 3.13
C TYR A 78 7.70 21.91 2.94
N VAL A 79 8.91 22.35 3.29
CA VAL A 79 10.13 21.52 3.20
C VAL A 79 10.04 20.28 4.09
N VAL A 80 9.48 20.39 5.29
CA VAL A 80 9.32 19.25 6.22
C VAL A 80 8.32 18.25 5.66
N LEU A 81 7.20 18.72 5.08
CA LEU A 81 6.23 17.85 4.42
C LEU A 81 6.88 17.06 3.27
N ARG A 82 7.68 17.73 2.43
CA ARG A 82 8.38 17.10 1.30
C ARG A 82 9.41 16.05 1.73
N ILE A 83 10.17 16.32 2.80
CA ILE A 83 11.12 15.34 3.37
C ILE A 83 10.35 14.12 3.89
N ASN A 84 9.29 14.32 4.67
CA ASN A 84 8.46 13.24 5.19
C ASN A 84 7.87 12.39 4.06
N LEU A 85 7.34 13.02 3.01
CA LEU A 85 6.80 12.33 1.85
C LEU A 85 7.87 11.49 1.13
N SER A 86 9.10 12.02 1.01
CA SER A 86 10.22 11.32 0.38
C SER A 86 10.66 10.09 1.18
N VAL A 87 10.78 10.23 2.50
CA VAL A 87 11.10 9.10 3.41
C VAL A 87 9.99 8.05 3.37
N TYR A 88 8.74 8.49 3.39
CA TYR A 88 7.59 7.60 3.30
C TYR A 88 7.55 6.84 1.98
N GLN A 89 7.82 7.51 0.85
CA GLN A 89 7.90 6.87 -0.45
C GLN A 89 9.05 5.86 -0.52
N ALA A 90 10.24 6.19 0.01
CA ALA A 90 11.36 5.26 0.08
C ALA A 90 11.02 4.01 0.90
N THR A 91 10.27 4.20 1.99
CA THR A 91 9.78 3.10 2.85
C THR A 91 8.77 2.22 2.09
N CYS A 92 7.80 2.82 1.40
CA CYS A 92 6.81 2.09 0.60
C CYS A 92 7.48 1.28 -0.51
N ARG A 93 8.42 1.86 -1.25
CA ARG A 93 9.21 1.17 -2.28
C ARG A 93 10.00 0.00 -1.70
N SER A 94 10.65 0.20 -0.55
CA SER A 94 11.40 -0.86 0.12
C SER A 94 10.51 -2.01 0.58
N ALA A 95 9.33 -1.70 1.13
CA ALA A 95 8.34 -2.69 1.54
C ALA A 95 7.78 -3.47 0.34
N PHE A 96 7.51 -2.79 -0.77
CA PHE A 96 7.07 -3.40 -2.03
C PHE A 96 8.12 -4.39 -2.56
N LEU A 97 9.36 -3.93 -2.73
CA LEU A 97 10.47 -4.78 -3.19
C LEU A 97 10.70 -5.98 -2.28
N ARG A 98 10.65 -5.77 -0.95
CA ARG A 98 10.77 -6.87 0.01
C ARG A 98 9.63 -7.89 -0.15
N THR A 99 8.41 -7.42 -0.34
CA THR A 99 7.23 -8.29 -0.52
C THR A 99 7.35 -9.07 -1.83
N TYR A 100 7.75 -8.41 -2.91
CA TYR A 100 8.06 -9.05 -4.19
C TYR A 100 9.12 -10.15 -4.04
N SER A 101 10.28 -9.83 -3.44
CA SER A 101 11.36 -10.82 -3.25
C SER A 101 10.94 -12.00 -2.37
N VAL A 102 10.06 -11.80 -1.39
CA VAL A 102 9.50 -12.89 -0.58
C VAL A 102 8.57 -13.77 -1.43
N ASN A 103 7.71 -13.17 -2.25
CA ASN A 103 6.80 -13.89 -3.13
C ASN A 103 7.56 -14.70 -4.20
N GLU A 104 8.61 -14.14 -4.78
CA GLU A 104 9.49 -14.81 -5.75
C GLU A 104 10.18 -16.03 -5.13
N ARG A 105 10.77 -15.90 -3.94
CA ARG A 105 11.39 -17.03 -3.22
C ARG A 105 10.37 -18.12 -2.86
N LEU A 106 9.16 -17.73 -2.48
CA LEU A 106 8.08 -18.68 -2.23
C LEU A 106 7.68 -19.42 -3.51
N TRP A 107 7.60 -18.72 -4.64
CA TRP A 107 7.32 -19.29 -5.94
C TRP A 107 8.38 -20.31 -6.37
N GLU A 108 9.66 -19.96 -6.29
CA GLU A 108 10.76 -20.89 -6.57
C GLU A 108 10.73 -22.13 -5.66
N GLY A 109 10.42 -21.93 -4.38
CA GLY A 109 10.29 -23.03 -3.42
C GLY A 109 9.15 -23.99 -3.76
N ILE A 110 8.01 -23.46 -4.26
CA ILE A 110 6.88 -24.27 -4.73
C ILE A 110 7.24 -25.00 -6.03
N ALA A 111 7.96 -24.34 -6.94
CA ALA A 111 8.37 -24.91 -8.23
C ALA A 111 9.35 -26.10 -8.09
N LYS A 112 10.20 -26.11 -7.05
CA LYS A 112 11.20 -27.17 -6.79
C LYS A 112 10.60 -28.50 -6.27
N GLY A 113 9.29 -28.57 -6.02
CA GLY A 113 8.60 -29.82 -5.69
C GLY A 113 7.67 -29.68 -4.49
N ALA A 114 6.39 -30.03 -4.70
CA ALA A 114 5.36 -29.97 -3.67
C ALA A 114 5.59 -31.07 -2.61
N ARG A 115 5.86 -30.67 -1.37
CA ARG A 115 5.76 -31.60 -0.22
C ARG A 115 4.28 -31.97 -0.04
N LEU A 116 3.97 -33.27 -0.14
CA LEU A 116 2.62 -33.87 -0.14
C LEU A 116 1.70 -33.46 1.02
N GLY A 117 2.22 -32.88 2.11
CA GLY A 117 1.41 -32.44 3.27
C GLY A 117 1.13 -30.94 3.38
N GLY A 118 1.64 -30.09 2.46
CA GLY A 118 1.55 -28.63 2.58
C GLY A 118 1.11 -27.89 1.32
N TYR A 119 0.74 -28.62 0.28
CA TYR A 119 0.35 -28.04 -1.01
C TYR A 119 -1.11 -27.55 -0.94
N SER A 120 -1.31 -26.26 -1.16
CA SER A 120 -2.62 -25.67 -1.42
C SER A 120 -2.59 -25.05 -2.80
N VAL A 121 -3.46 -25.54 -3.69
CA VAL A 121 -3.63 -25.02 -5.06
C VAL A 121 -3.88 -23.51 -5.01
N SER A 122 -4.77 -23.07 -4.11
CA SER A 122 -5.13 -21.66 -3.87
C SER A 122 -3.91 -20.81 -3.50
N LYS A 123 -3.04 -21.32 -2.62
CA LYS A 123 -1.80 -20.63 -2.24
C LYS A 123 -0.83 -20.50 -3.42
N THR A 124 -0.69 -21.54 -4.24
CA THR A 124 0.17 -21.50 -5.43
C THR A 124 -0.33 -20.50 -6.47
N PHE A 125 -1.65 -20.46 -6.73
CA PHE A 125 -2.25 -19.46 -7.62
C PHE A 125 -2.04 -18.05 -7.09
N GLN A 126 -2.26 -17.82 -5.79
CA GLN A 126 -2.13 -16.48 -5.20
C GLN A 126 -0.68 -15.97 -5.17
N VAL A 127 0.30 -16.84 -4.87
CA VAL A 127 1.72 -16.46 -4.94
C VAL A 127 2.12 -16.16 -6.38
N ARG A 128 1.67 -16.96 -7.36
CA ARG A 128 1.93 -16.71 -8.79
C ARG A 128 1.33 -15.39 -9.26
N GLU A 129 0.07 -15.15 -8.90
CA GLU A 129 -0.63 -13.90 -9.22
C GLU A 129 0.12 -12.71 -8.63
N ASN A 130 0.51 -12.78 -7.36
CA ASN A 130 1.27 -11.73 -6.70
C ASN A 130 2.60 -11.44 -7.40
N VAL A 131 3.34 -12.45 -7.88
CA VAL A 131 4.58 -12.23 -8.66
C VAL A 131 4.30 -11.67 -10.06
N THR A 132 3.15 -11.99 -10.66
CA THR A 132 2.81 -11.53 -12.03
C THR A 132 2.30 -10.08 -12.03
N VAL A 133 1.61 -9.67 -10.97
CA VAL A 133 0.95 -8.35 -10.87
C VAL A 133 1.87 -7.29 -10.25
N MET A 134 2.86 -7.71 -9.45
CA MET A 134 3.84 -6.82 -8.81
C MET A 134 5.06 -6.57 -9.69
#